data_AF-A0A2D8Z0A8-F1
#
_entry.id   AF-A0A2D8Z0A8-F1
#
_cell.length_a   1.000
_cell.length_b   1.000
_cell.length_c   1.000
_cell.angle_alpha   90.00
_cell.angle_beta   90.00
_cell.angle_gamma   90.00
#
_symmetry.space_group_name_H-M   'P 1'
#
loop_
_entity.id
_entity.type
_entity.pdbx_description
1 polymer ?
#
loop_
_entity_poly.entity_id
_entity_poly.type
_entity_poly.pdbx_seq_one_letter_code
_entity_poly.pdbx_strand_id
1 'polypeptide(L)' 'MDEEHFNMQIRKFLKQVGVTSQREIEGAVRAALASGKLAEDGGVTAKVTLNIPELGLSHDITSDITLEPEDPHGEPSYD' A
#
# COMPACT_ATOMS: atom_id res chain seq x y z
N MET A 1 0.90 -28.78 13.27
CA MET A 1 0.62 -27.34 13.27
C MET A 1 -0.85 -27.17 12.96
N ASP A 2 -1.56 -26.32 13.69
CA ASP A 2 -2.93 -25.98 13.32
C ASP A 2 -2.87 -24.96 12.17
N GLU A 3 -3.12 -25.44 10.95
CA GLU A 3 -3.05 -24.64 9.73
C GLU A 3 -4.12 -23.55 9.69
N GLU A 4 -5.30 -23.81 10.24
CA GLU A 4 -6.40 -22.84 10.28
C GLU A 4 -6.02 -21.69 11.22
N HIS A 5 -5.58 -22.02 12.43
CA HIS A 5 -5.12 -21.02 13.39
C HIS A 5 -3.95 -20.21 12.83
N PHE A 6 -2.97 -20.85 12.19
CA PHE A 6 -1.84 -20.15 11.58
C PHE A 6 -2.26 -19.19 10.47
N ASN A 7 -3.08 -19.65 9.53
CA ASN A 7 -3.59 -18.82 8.43
C ASN A 7 -4.41 -17.63 8.96
N MET A 8 -5.20 -17.84 10.02
CA MET A 8 -5.91 -16.76 10.70
C MET A 8 -4.95 -15.70 11.26
N GLN A 9 -3.86 -16.10 11.93
CA GLN A 9 -2.87 -15.14 12.45
C GLN A 9 -2.17 -14.36 11.32
N ILE A 10 -1.81 -15.02 10.21
CA ILE A 10 -1.25 -14.35 9.03
C ILE A 10 -2.24 -13.30 8.51
N ARG A 11 -3.51 -13.67 8.30
CA ARG A 11 -4.53 -12.74 7.80
C ARG A 11 -4.73 -11.55 8.72
N LYS A 12 -4.72 -11.76 10.04
CA LYS A 12 -4.83 -10.69 11.03
C LYS A 12 -3.66 -9.71 10.91
N PHE A 13 -2.44 -10.23 10.79
CA PHE A 13 -1.24 -9.41 10.57
C PHE A 13 -1.33 -8.62 9.27
N LEU A 14 -1.64 -9.27 8.15
CA LEU A 14 -1.76 -8.62 6.85
C LEU A 14 -2.85 -7.53 6.82
N LYS A 15 -3.98 -7.76 7.51
CA LYS A 15 -5.03 -6.75 7.67
C LYS A 15 -4.53 -5.51 8.41
N GLN A 16 -3.77 -5.70 9.49
CA GLN A 16 -3.16 -4.59 10.23
C GLN A 16 -2.17 -3.83 9.34
N VAL A 17 -1.28 -4.55 8.65
CA VAL A 17 -0.30 -3.95 7.71
C VAL A 17 -1.00 -3.13 6.63
N GLY A 18 -2.03 -3.67 6.00
CA GLY A 18 -2.78 -2.99 4.94
C GLY A 18 -3.43 -1.69 5.42
N VAL A 19 -4.18 -1.74 6.53
CA VAL A 19 -4.88 -0.56 7.07
C VAL A 19 -3.90 0.52 7.53
N THR A 20 -2.80 0.15 8.19
CA THR A 20 -1.79 1.13 8.62
C THR A 20 -1.08 1.74 7.41
N SER A 21 -0.59 0.93 6.47
CA SER A 21 0.14 1.41 5.30
C SER A 21 -0.71 2.36 4.46
N GLN A 22 -1.98 2.04 4.25
CA GLN A 22 -2.90 2.90 3.52
C GLN A 22 -3.02 4.29 4.15
N ARG A 23 -3.24 4.38 5.47
CA ARG A 23 -3.37 5.66 6.18
C ARG A 23 -2.12 6.53 6.07
N GLU A 24 -0.95 5.91 6.22
CA GLU A 24 0.34 6.62 6.11
C GLU A 24 0.58 7.11 4.67
N ILE A 25 0.29 6.28 3.66
CA ILE A 25 0.42 6.63 2.25
C ILE A 25 -0.52 7.80 1.91
N GLU A 26 -1.81 7.70 2.24
CA GLU A 26 -2.79 8.76 1.97
C GLU A 26 -2.40 10.08 2.65
N GLY A 27 -1.93 10.02 3.91
CA GLY A 27 -1.46 11.19 4.63
C GLY A 27 -0.25 11.84 3.96
N ALA A 28 0.75 11.05 3.58
CA ALA A 28 1.95 11.53 2.91
C ALA A 28 1.66 12.11 1.52
N VAL A 29 0.82 11.45 0.73
CA VAL A 29 0.40 11.92 -0.60
C VAL A 29 -0.37 13.23 -0.49
N ARG A 30 -1.36 13.32 0.42
CA ARG A 30 -2.13 14.55 0.64
C ARG A 30 -1.25 15.72 1.06
N ALA A 31 -0.28 15.49 1.95
CA ALA A 31 0.69 16.51 2.35
C ALA A 31 1.63 16.93 1.20
N ALA A 32 2.04 15.99 0.36
CA ALA A 32 2.88 16.26 -0.81
C ALA A 32 2.14 17.09 -1.88
N LEU A 33 0.86 16.78 -2.13
CA LEU A 33 -0.01 17.59 -2.99
C LEU A 33 -0.19 19.01 -2.44
N ALA A 34 -0.55 19.13 -1.15
CA ALA A 34 -0.77 20.43 -0.51
C ALA A 34 0.48 21.32 -0.47
N SER A 35 1.67 20.72 -0.46
CA SER A 35 2.95 21.45 -0.50
C SER A 35 3.49 21.66 -1.92
N GLY A 36 2.81 21.15 -2.96
CA GLY A 36 3.26 21.22 -4.35
C GLY A 36 4.47 20.33 -4.66
N LYS A 37 4.83 19.39 -3.78
CA LYS A 37 5.92 18.42 -3.99
C LYS A 37 5.51 17.31 -4.95
N LEU A 38 4.21 17.03 -5.05
CA LEU A 38 3.62 16.06 -5.96
C LEU A 38 2.61 16.80 -6.85
N ALA A 39 2.60 16.48 -8.14
CA ALA A 39 1.60 16.99 -9.08
C ALA A 39 0.26 16.25 -8.91
N GLU A 40 -0.85 16.89 -9.27
CA GLU A 40 -2.20 16.31 -9.14
C GLU A 40 -2.43 15.12 -10.09
N ASP A 41 -1.71 15.05 -11.20
CA ASP A 41 -1.63 13.95 -12.16
C ASP A 41 -0.36 13.10 -11.99
N GLY A 42 0.31 13.25 -10.84
CA GLY A 42 1.58 12.61 -10.55
C GLY A 42 1.44 11.18 -10.03
N GLY A 43 2.55 10.63 -9.53
CA GLY A 43 2.57 9.34 -8.87
C GLY A 43 3.78 9.17 -7.97
N VAL A 44 3.73 8.16 -7.11
CA VAL A 44 4.83 7.80 -6.21
C VAL A 44 5.13 6.32 -6.31
N THR A 45 6.42 5.95 -6.27
CA THR A 45 6.83 4.56 -6.08
C THR A 45 6.89 4.27 -4.59
N ALA A 46 6.11 3.29 -4.13
CA ALA A 46 6.12 2.81 -2.76
C ALA A 46 6.96 1.52 -2.65
N LYS A 47 7.71 1.40 -1.55
CA LYS A 47 8.49 0.20 -1.22
C LYS A 47 8.24 -0.22 0.22
N VAL A 48 7.98 -1.51 0.42
CA VAL A 48 7.87 -2.16 1.73
C VAL A 48 8.81 -3.35 1.78
N THR A 49 9.47 -3.57 2.92
CA THR A 49 10.27 -4.76 3.18
C THR A 49 9.55 -5.66 4.18
N LEU A 50 9.19 -6.87 3.77
CA LEU A 50 8.74 -7.93 4.66
C LEU A 50 9.97 -8.62 5.25
N ASN A 51 10.18 -8.44 6.55
CA ASN A 51 11.33 -9.00 7.25
C ASN A 51 10.86 -9.92 8.38
N ILE A 52 11.37 -11.16 8.41
CA ILE A 52 11.19 -12.14 9.50
C ILE A 52 12.60 -12.63 9.90
N PRO A 53 13.29 -11.93 10.81
CA PRO A 53 14.67 -12.23 11.19
C PRO A 53 14.90 -13.67 11.65
N GLU A 54 13.95 -14.22 12.41
CA GLU A 54 14.02 -15.57 12.96
C GLU A 54 14.00 -16.65 11.88
N LEU A 55 13.49 -16.31 10.69
CA LEU A 55 13.46 -17.19 9.52
C LEU A 55 14.49 -16.78 8.46
N GLY A 56 15.27 -15.73 8.70
CA GLY A 56 16.19 -15.17 7.71
C GLY A 56 15.49 -14.63 6.46
N LEU A 57 14.19 -14.33 6.54
CA LEU A 57 13.42 -13.81 5.41
C LEU A 57 13.55 -12.29 5.33
N SER A 58 14.00 -11.78 4.19
CA SER A 58 13.90 -10.37 3.84
C SER A 58 13.46 -10.27 2.38
N HIS A 59 12.29 -9.69 2.15
CA HIS A 59 11.71 -9.58 0.81
C HIS A 59 11.15 -8.18 0.58
N ASP A 60 11.54 -7.57 -0.54
CA ASP A 60 11.10 -6.25 -0.93
C ASP A 60 9.90 -6.33 -1.88
N ILE A 61 8.87 -5.55 -1.57
CA ILE A 61 7.68 -5.36 -2.38
C ILE A 61 7.70 -3.90 -2.85
N THR A 62 7.64 -3.67 -4.15
CA THR A 62 7.67 -2.32 -4.74
C THR A 62 6.53 -2.19 -5.74
N SER A 63 5.82 -1.06 -5.69
CA SER A 63 4.72 -0.76 -6.60
C SER A 63 4.63 0.73 -6.84
N ASP A 64 4.22 1.11 -8.03
CA ASP A 64 3.84 2.48 -8.34
C ASP A 64 2.39 2.75 -7.91
N ILE A 65 2.14 3.97 -7.46
CA ILE A 65 0.83 4.50 -7.07
C ILE A 65 0.61 5.77 -7.89
N THR A 66 -0.27 5.70 -8.87
CA THR A 66 -0.61 6.81 -9.76
C THR A 66 -1.82 7.56 -9.22
N LEU A 67 -1.81 8.88 -9.38
CA LEU A 67 -2.96 9.75 -9.16
C LEU A 67 -3.59 9.98 -10.52
N GLU A 68 -4.53 9.12 -10.91
CA GLU A 68 -5.35 9.43 -12.07
C GLU A 68 -6.32 10.56 -11.69
N PRO A 69 -6.49 11.59 -12.53
CA PRO A 69 -7.56 12.55 -12.33
C PRO A 69 -8.89 11.77 -12.37
N GLU A 70 -9.79 12.03 -11.41
CA GLU A 70 -11.16 11.50 -11.49
C GLU A 70 -11.72 11.87 -12.87
N ASP A 71 -11.95 10.87 -13.73
CA ASP A 71 -12.69 11.07 -14.97
C ASP A 71 -14.11 11.49 -14.58
N PRO A 72 -14.56 12.73 -14.86
CA PRO A 72 -15.90 13.18 -14.51
C PRO A 72 -17.00 12.40 -15.26
N HIS A 73 -16.62 11.52 -16.20
CA HIS A 73 -17.51 10.65 -16.98
C HIS A 73 -17.09 9.17 -17.01
N GLY A 74 -16.11 8.75 -16.22
CA GLY A 74 -15.53 7.41 -16.31
C GLY A 74 -16.39 6.35 -15.64
N GLU A 75 -16.97 5.43 -16.42
CA GLU A 75 -17.43 4.16 -15.87
C GLU A 75 -16.24 3.43 -15.22
N PRO A 76 -16.41 2.75 -14.07
CA PRO A 76 -15.31 2.02 -13.47
C PRO A 76 -14.92 0.85 -14.38
N SER A 77 -13.76 0.98 -15.04
CA SER A 77 -13.12 -0.14 -15.74
C SER A 77 -12.53 -1.08 -14.69
N TYR A 78 -13.09 -2.28 -14.60
CA TYR A 78 -12.50 -3.40 -13.86
C TYR A 78 -11.77 -4.29 -14.87
N ASP A 79 -10.57 -3.90 -15.28
CA ASP A 79 -9.60 -4.81 -15.93
C ASP A 79 -8.71 -5.48 -14.87
#